data_AF-S2ZWZ7-F1
#
_entry.id   AF-S2ZWZ7-F1
#
_cell.length_a   1.000
_cell.length_b   1.000
_cell.length_c   1.000
_cell.angle_alpha   90.00
_cell.angle_beta   90.00
_cell.angle_gamma   90.00
#
_symmetry.space_group_name_H-M   'P 1'
#
loop_
_entity.id
_entity.type
_entity.pdbx_description
1 polymer ?
#
loop_
_entity_poly.entity_id
_entity_poly.type
_entity_poly.pdbx_seq_one_letter_code
_entity_poly.pdbx_strand_id
1 'polypeptide(L)'
;MPVVYAAFGTDVIHEGHLNILQHAREYGTVIVGALSDKALIRYSRFPTVSQEERVKLYESLEGVSRVVVQDDYLYDEVIATLKPDYVVHGDNWQNGPERAIRDNIEALLATYGGTLIEVPYTRSEQARKVDRQLREKLAMPEYRRRRLRQLLAISPTVKVIEAHDGLTGLIAEKTVVDHNGRLDQFDGMWVSSLCDSTERGKPDIELVDMSARLRTIDDIMEVTTKPIILDGDTGGLTEHFVYNVRTLERMGVSAVIIEDKTGLKKNSLFGTEVKQTQAPIEDFCAKISAGKKVQLTDDFMIIARIESLILERGMEDALTRAFAFKDAGADGIMIHSRKKDPAEIYEFCDRFREKDSVTPIVVVPTSFNSATEEELASHGINIVIYANQLIRAAFPAMQETARGILKAHRALEVDEQLLPFKDIIRLIDEL
;
A
#
# COMPACT_ATOMS: atom_id res chain seq x y z
N MET A 1 37.53 22.11 -5.61
CA MET A 1 36.86 22.05 -4.31
C MET A 1 36.30 20.65 -4.16
N PRO A 2 36.31 20.06 -2.95
CA PRO A 2 35.69 18.76 -2.74
C PRO A 2 34.22 18.78 -3.15
N VAL A 3 33.71 17.65 -3.62
CA VAL A 3 32.31 17.47 -4.01
C VAL A 3 31.54 16.90 -2.82
N VAL A 4 30.45 17.57 -2.47
CA VAL A 4 29.57 17.19 -1.36
C VAL A 4 28.20 16.83 -1.92
N TYR A 5 27.64 15.68 -1.53
CA TYR A 5 26.34 15.22 -1.99
C TYR A 5 25.34 15.13 -0.83
N ALA A 6 24.13 15.67 -1.02
CA ALA A 6 23.02 15.53 -0.08
C ALA A 6 21.74 15.18 -0.84
N ALA A 7 21.07 14.08 -0.50
CA ALA A 7 19.83 13.67 -1.16
C ALA A 7 18.62 14.21 -0.41
N PHE A 8 17.71 14.87 -1.12
CA PHE A 8 16.46 15.43 -0.63
C PHE A 8 15.27 14.71 -1.27
N GLY A 9 14.32 14.35 -0.42
CA GLY A 9 13.04 13.76 -0.79
C GLY A 9 11.88 14.52 -0.19
N THR A 10 11.82 15.84 -0.34
CA THR A 10 10.77 16.69 0.25
C THR A 10 10.15 17.70 -0.71
N ASP A 11 8.85 17.90 -0.61
CA ASP A 11 8.16 18.96 -1.36
C ASP A 11 8.23 20.33 -0.66
N VAL A 12 8.62 20.35 0.62
CA VAL A 12 8.69 21.57 1.45
C VAL A 12 10.01 21.63 2.18
N ILE A 13 10.69 22.77 2.05
CA ILE A 13 11.95 23.05 2.75
C ILE A 13 11.64 23.71 4.09
N HIS A 14 12.23 23.18 5.16
CA HIS A 14 12.23 23.77 6.49
C HIS A 14 13.67 23.77 7.04
N GLU A 15 13.85 24.33 8.23
CA GLU A 15 15.15 24.53 8.87
C GLU A 15 16.06 23.29 8.96
N GLY A 16 15.50 22.07 9.05
CA GLY A 16 16.31 20.85 9.10
C GLY A 16 17.06 20.59 7.79
N HIS A 17 16.40 20.82 6.65
CA HIS A 17 17.02 20.74 5.34
C HIS A 17 18.07 21.84 5.15
N LEU A 18 17.78 23.05 5.63
CA LEU A 18 18.74 24.16 5.59
C LEU A 18 19.97 23.89 6.46
N ASN A 19 19.79 23.25 7.62
CA ASN A 19 20.88 22.84 8.51
C ASN A 19 21.82 21.82 7.83
N ILE A 20 21.26 20.85 7.08
CA ILE A 20 22.05 19.91 6.28
C ILE A 20 22.87 20.66 5.22
N LEU A 21 22.26 21.60 4.48
CA LEU A 21 22.97 22.40 3.47
C LEU A 21 24.06 23.28 4.08
N GLN A 22 23.81 23.89 5.23
CA GLN A 22 24.79 24.73 5.92
C GLN A 22 26.04 23.92 6.28
N HIS A 23 25.88 22.74 6.86
CA HIS A 23 27.00 21.84 7.15
C HIS A 23 27.67 21.35 5.87
N ALA A 24 26.90 20.98 4.84
CA ALA A 24 27.47 20.53 3.56
C ALA A 24 28.39 21.57 2.90
N ARG A 25 28.07 22.86 3.01
CA ARG A 25 28.88 23.96 2.46
C ARG A 25 30.25 24.11 3.13
N GLU A 26 30.41 23.64 4.36
CA GLU A 26 31.71 23.68 5.06
C GLU A 26 32.74 22.73 4.43
N TYR A 27 32.27 21.69 3.73
CA TYR A 27 33.11 20.64 3.15
C TYR A 27 33.41 20.84 1.66
N GLY A 28 32.62 21.63 0.93
CA GLY A 28 32.89 21.93 -0.48
C GLY A 28 31.69 22.33 -1.33
N THR A 29 31.75 21.96 -2.61
CA THR A 29 30.72 22.26 -3.60
C THR A 29 29.54 21.30 -3.45
N VAL A 30 28.37 21.83 -3.09
CA VAL A 30 27.18 21.02 -2.78
C VAL A 30 26.39 20.69 -4.04
N ILE A 31 26.20 19.39 -4.28
CA ILE A 31 25.27 18.84 -5.26
C ILE A 31 24.10 18.22 -4.49
N VAL A 32 22.88 18.65 -4.81
CA VAL A 32 21.67 18.08 -4.20
C VAL A 32 21.08 17.02 -5.12
N GLY A 33 20.80 15.85 -4.56
CA GLY A 33 19.98 14.82 -5.20
C GLY A 33 18.51 15.08 -4.99
N ALA A 34 17.74 15.28 -6.04
CA ALA A 34 16.29 15.27 -5.97
C ALA A 34 15.78 13.85 -6.23
N LEU A 35 15.20 13.21 -5.22
CA LEU A 35 14.56 11.91 -5.45
C LEU A 35 13.44 12.04 -6.49
N SER A 36 13.45 11.15 -7.48
CA SER A 36 12.37 11.04 -8.45
C SER A 36 11.07 10.60 -7.77
N ASP A 37 9.93 10.80 -8.44
CA ASP A 37 8.63 10.39 -7.88
C ASP A 37 8.61 8.90 -7.53
N LYS A 38 9.23 8.07 -8.38
CA LYS A 38 9.37 6.62 -8.15
C LYS A 38 10.23 6.33 -6.91
N ALA A 39 11.40 6.96 -6.80
CA ALA A 39 12.28 6.77 -5.65
C ALA A 39 11.61 7.21 -4.35
N LEU A 40 10.91 8.35 -4.38
CA LEU A 40 10.26 8.92 -3.20
C LEU A 40 9.12 8.04 -2.68
N ILE A 41 8.27 7.51 -3.58
CA ILE A 41 7.16 6.62 -3.22
C ILE A 41 7.68 5.31 -2.61
N ARG A 42 8.79 4.78 -3.14
CA ARG A 42 9.42 3.57 -2.58
C ARG A 42 10.09 3.81 -1.24
N TYR A 43 10.67 4.98 -1.06
CA TYR A 43 11.40 5.32 0.16
C TYR A 43 10.48 5.71 1.32
N SER A 44 9.57 6.67 1.09
CA SER A 44 8.86 7.31 2.20
C SER A 44 7.42 7.74 1.91
N ARG A 45 7.14 8.42 0.79
CA ARG A 45 5.83 9.08 0.59
C ARG A 45 5.53 9.43 -0.85
N PHE A 46 4.28 9.80 -1.10
CA PHE A 46 3.86 10.35 -2.38
C PHE A 46 4.23 11.83 -2.52
N PRO A 47 4.64 12.28 -3.72
CA PRO A 47 4.76 13.69 -4.06
C PRO A 47 3.45 14.47 -3.91
N THR A 48 3.55 15.70 -3.42
CA THR A 48 2.49 16.70 -3.45
C THR A 48 2.69 17.78 -4.52
N VAL A 49 3.88 17.86 -5.10
CA VAL A 49 4.25 18.72 -6.25
C VAL A 49 4.98 17.88 -7.30
N SER A 50 5.12 18.39 -8.52
CA SER A 50 5.84 17.67 -9.58
C SER A 50 7.34 17.58 -9.30
N GLN A 51 7.99 16.58 -9.89
CA GLN A 51 9.45 16.44 -9.83
C GLN A 51 10.17 17.70 -10.35
N GLU A 52 9.67 18.33 -11.41
CA GLU A 52 10.24 19.56 -11.97
C GLU A 52 10.16 20.73 -10.97
N GLU A 53 9.04 20.85 -10.26
CA GLU A 53 8.88 21.86 -9.20
C GLU A 53 9.82 21.59 -8.02
N ARG A 54 10.01 20.32 -7.60
CA ARG A 54 11.00 19.95 -6.58
C ARG A 54 12.42 20.32 -7.01
N VAL A 55 12.81 20.02 -8.25
CA VAL A 55 14.14 20.36 -8.77
C VAL A 55 14.35 21.87 -8.73
N LYS A 56 13.41 22.66 -9.24
CA LYS A 56 13.48 24.14 -9.20
C LYS A 56 13.53 24.68 -7.77
N LEU A 57 12.76 24.09 -6.85
CA LEU A 57 12.80 24.43 -5.44
C LEU A 57 14.21 24.24 -4.87
N TYR A 58 14.86 23.10 -5.15
CA TYR A 58 16.20 22.81 -4.64
C TYR A 58 17.27 23.67 -5.32
N GLU A 59 17.14 23.97 -6.61
CA GLU A 59 18.04 24.88 -7.34
C GLU A 59 18.01 26.30 -6.79
N SER A 60 16.87 26.72 -6.20
CA SER A 60 16.72 28.04 -5.60
C SER A 60 17.39 28.19 -4.22
N LEU A 61 17.86 27.10 -3.62
CA LEU A 61 18.42 27.09 -2.27
C LEU A 61 19.85 27.65 -2.25
N GLU A 62 20.12 28.53 -1.29
CA GLU A 62 21.43 29.18 -1.18
C GLU A 62 22.55 28.17 -0.88
N GLY A 63 23.57 28.15 -1.74
CA GLY A 63 24.74 27.27 -1.62
C GLY A 63 24.62 25.92 -2.32
N VAL A 64 23.48 25.63 -2.96
CA VAL A 64 23.35 24.51 -3.90
C VAL A 64 24.02 24.91 -5.22
N SER A 65 25.03 24.13 -5.63
CA SER A 65 25.74 24.38 -6.90
C SER A 65 25.06 23.71 -8.10
N ARG A 66 24.43 22.56 -7.88
CA ARG A 66 23.74 21.79 -8.91
C ARG A 66 22.72 20.86 -8.26
N VAL A 67 21.60 20.65 -8.93
CA VAL A 67 20.64 19.59 -8.59
C VAL A 67 20.72 18.48 -9.62
N VAL A 68 20.70 17.22 -9.17
CA VAL A 68 20.62 16.03 -10.04
C VAL A 68 19.40 15.22 -9.62
N VAL A 69 18.72 14.59 -10.59
CA VAL A 69 17.67 13.64 -10.25
C VAL A 69 18.31 12.33 -9.82
N GLN A 70 17.84 11.76 -8.71
CA GLN A 70 18.22 10.45 -8.21
C GLN A 70 17.01 9.51 -8.34
N ASP A 71 17.15 8.48 -9.19
CA ASP A 71 16.03 7.61 -9.60
C ASP A 71 15.82 6.36 -8.73
N ASP A 72 16.73 6.08 -7.80
CA ASP A 72 16.59 5.09 -6.73
C ASP A 72 16.90 5.76 -5.39
N TYR A 73 16.25 5.37 -4.29
CA TYR A 73 16.58 5.91 -2.97
C TYR A 73 17.91 5.40 -2.42
N LEU A 74 18.46 4.31 -3.00
CA LEU A 74 19.84 3.89 -2.80
C LEU A 74 20.83 4.77 -3.56
N TYR A 75 22.09 4.76 -3.13
CA TYR A 75 23.09 5.73 -3.60
C TYR A 75 24.05 5.18 -4.66
N ASP A 76 23.86 3.93 -5.10
CA ASP A 76 24.75 3.20 -6.02
C ASP A 76 25.08 4.00 -7.29
N GLU A 77 24.07 4.42 -8.04
CA GLU A 77 24.26 5.13 -9.32
C GLU A 77 24.86 6.53 -9.13
N VAL A 78 24.36 7.27 -8.14
CA VAL A 78 24.79 8.65 -7.91
C VAL A 78 26.21 8.72 -7.36
N ILE A 79 26.60 7.80 -6.47
CA ILE A 79 27.97 7.70 -5.97
C ILE A 79 28.90 7.21 -7.08
N ALA A 80 28.52 6.22 -7.88
CA ALA A 80 29.34 5.74 -8.99
C ALA A 80 29.61 6.85 -10.02
N THR A 81 28.61 7.69 -10.29
CA THR A 81 28.67 8.76 -11.30
C THR A 81 29.38 10.01 -10.79
N LEU A 82 29.02 10.49 -9.59
CA LEU A 82 29.54 11.74 -9.06
C LEU A 82 30.85 11.57 -8.30
N LYS A 83 31.10 10.39 -7.72
CA LYS A 83 32.21 10.10 -6.80
C LYS A 83 32.42 11.23 -5.78
N PRO A 84 31.39 11.58 -4.97
CA PRO A 84 31.52 12.66 -4.01
C PRO A 84 32.59 12.34 -2.96
N ASP A 85 33.35 13.35 -2.55
CA ASP A 85 34.28 13.23 -1.42
C ASP A 85 33.50 13.05 -0.11
N TYR A 86 32.33 13.70 -0.02
CA TYR A 86 31.46 13.66 1.15
C TYR A 86 30.00 13.42 0.77
N VAL A 87 29.32 12.56 1.52
CA VAL A 87 27.85 12.49 1.54
C VAL A 87 27.38 13.06 2.87
N VAL A 88 26.37 13.94 2.86
CA VAL A 88 25.82 14.56 4.06
C VAL A 88 24.36 14.17 4.22
N HIS A 89 23.98 13.70 5.41
CA HIS A 89 22.62 13.32 5.74
C HIS A 89 22.32 13.60 7.23
N GLY A 90 21.04 13.60 7.62
CA GLY A 90 20.66 13.61 9.03
C GLY A 90 20.98 12.27 9.74
N ASP A 91 21.14 12.29 11.06
CA ASP A 91 21.38 11.07 11.87
C ASP A 91 20.11 10.23 12.13
N ASN A 92 18.96 10.62 11.59
CA ASN A 92 17.64 10.01 11.85
C ASN A 92 17.44 8.61 11.26
N TRP A 93 18.40 8.10 10.49
CA TRP A 93 18.39 6.78 9.88
C TRP A 93 19.36 5.77 10.53
N GLN A 94 20.02 6.14 11.64
CA GLN A 94 20.99 5.27 12.31
C GLN A 94 20.37 4.02 12.93
N ASN A 95 19.05 4.06 13.18
CA ASN A 95 18.28 2.98 13.78
C ASN A 95 17.11 2.61 12.87
N GLY A 96 16.62 1.38 12.98
CA GLY A 96 15.52 0.89 12.16
C GLY A 96 15.95 0.39 10.78
N PRO A 97 14.99 0.08 9.90
CA PRO A 97 15.23 -0.44 8.55
C PRO A 97 16.10 0.48 7.68
N GLU A 98 16.02 1.80 7.87
CA GLU A 98 16.74 2.81 7.10
C GLU A 98 18.26 2.72 7.26
N ARG A 99 18.74 2.03 8.30
CA ARG A 99 20.16 1.71 8.48
C ARG A 99 20.75 0.96 7.28
N ALA A 100 19.95 0.17 6.57
CA ALA A 100 20.38 -0.49 5.34
C ALA A 100 20.89 0.50 4.27
N ILE A 101 20.26 1.68 4.16
CA ILE A 101 20.66 2.74 3.23
C ILE A 101 21.98 3.38 3.70
N ARG A 102 22.11 3.61 5.01
CA ARG A 102 23.33 4.12 5.63
C ARG A 102 24.52 3.19 5.36
N ASP A 103 24.34 1.89 5.60
CA ASP A 103 25.36 0.87 5.40
C ASP A 103 25.75 0.74 3.90
N ASN A 104 24.78 0.89 2.97
CA ASN A 104 25.04 0.98 1.53
C ASN A 104 25.98 2.15 1.18
N ILE A 105 25.72 3.34 1.71
CA ILE A 105 26.55 4.53 1.44
C ILE A 105 27.96 4.35 1.99
N GLU A 106 28.10 3.89 3.24
CA GLU A 106 29.42 3.65 3.84
C GLU A 106 30.24 2.65 3.02
N ALA A 107 29.61 1.56 2.57
CA ALA A 107 30.26 0.56 1.72
C ALA A 107 30.71 1.16 0.38
N LEU A 108 29.87 1.95 -0.29
CA LEU A 108 30.18 2.58 -1.57
C LEU A 108 31.32 3.61 -1.45
N LEU A 109 31.27 4.48 -0.43
CA LEU A 109 32.29 5.52 -0.21
C LEU A 109 33.65 4.93 0.16
N ALA A 110 33.67 3.83 0.94
CA ALA A 110 34.90 3.16 1.34
C ALA A 110 35.72 2.64 0.13
N THR A 111 35.09 2.39 -1.01
CA THR A 111 35.79 1.87 -2.22
C THR A 111 36.79 2.86 -2.82
N TYR A 112 36.65 4.17 -2.54
CA TYR A 112 37.55 5.20 -3.07
C TYR A 112 37.95 6.26 -2.03
N GLY A 113 37.56 6.10 -0.76
CA GLY A 113 37.98 6.95 0.35
C GLY A 113 37.07 8.17 0.61
N GLY A 114 35.82 8.15 0.14
CA GLY A 114 34.82 9.16 0.52
C GLY A 114 34.35 9.00 1.98
N THR A 115 33.68 10.01 2.53
CA THR A 115 33.21 10.01 3.93
C THR A 115 31.74 10.37 4.06
N LEU A 116 30.99 9.63 4.87
CA LEU A 116 29.63 9.99 5.29
C LEU A 116 29.70 10.96 6.49
N ILE A 117 29.00 12.08 6.39
CA ILE A 117 28.86 13.09 7.43
C ILE A 117 27.40 13.09 7.91
N GLU A 118 27.20 12.80 9.18
CA GLU A 118 25.87 12.76 9.80
C GLU A 118 25.65 14.01 10.66
N VAL A 119 24.60 14.76 10.35
CA VAL A 119 24.23 15.99 11.05
C VAL A 119 23.10 15.69 12.05
N PRO A 120 23.16 16.18 13.30
CA PRO A 120 22.08 15.97 14.27
C PRO A 120 20.72 16.39 13.73
N TYR A 121 19.73 15.51 13.81
CA TYR A 121 18.40 15.79 13.26
C TYR A 121 17.72 16.96 13.96
N THR A 122 17.22 17.91 13.17
CA THR A 122 16.56 19.11 13.69
C THR A 122 15.14 18.80 14.17
N ARG A 123 14.90 18.91 15.49
CA ARG A 123 13.63 18.56 16.16
C ARG A 123 12.85 19.78 16.67
N SER A 124 12.77 20.86 15.90
CA SER A 124 11.95 22.01 16.32
C SER A 124 10.47 21.79 16.10
N GLU A 125 9.67 22.57 16.84
CA GLU A 125 8.21 22.63 16.67
C GLU A 125 7.80 23.08 15.27
N GLN A 126 8.59 23.95 14.63
CA GLN A 126 8.28 24.43 13.29
C GLN A 126 8.53 23.34 12.23
N ALA A 127 9.63 22.58 12.34
CA ALA A 127 9.89 21.43 11.47
C ALA A 127 8.79 20.37 11.59
N ARG A 128 8.44 19.99 12.83
CA ARG A 128 7.36 19.04 13.12
C ARG A 128 6.02 19.49 12.56
N LYS A 129 5.70 20.79 12.67
CA LYS A 129 4.46 21.35 12.14
C LYS A 129 4.39 21.22 10.61
N VAL A 130 5.49 21.46 9.90
CA VAL A 130 5.56 21.33 8.44
C VAL A 130 5.36 19.86 8.02
N ASP A 131 6.07 18.93 8.68
CA ASP A 131 5.94 17.50 8.40
C ASP A 131 4.51 17.00 8.63
N ARG A 132 3.88 17.42 9.74
CA ARG A 132 2.48 17.12 10.04
C ARG A 132 1.54 17.67 8.97
N GLN A 133 1.69 18.93 8.57
CA GLN A 133 0.86 19.53 7.53
C GLN A 133 0.98 18.79 6.18
N LEU A 134 2.18 18.32 5.85
CA LEU A 134 2.39 17.52 4.64
C LEU A 134 1.68 16.16 4.75
N ARG A 135 1.76 15.49 5.90
CA ARG A 135 1.04 14.22 6.16
C ARG A 135 -0.48 14.40 6.07
N GLU A 136 -1.03 15.46 6.67
CA GLU A 136 -2.46 15.78 6.59
C GLU A 136 -2.92 16.02 5.14
N LYS A 137 -2.14 16.80 4.38
CA LYS A 137 -2.40 17.02 2.95
C LYS A 137 -2.40 15.70 2.18
N LEU A 138 -1.48 14.80 2.52
CA LEU A 138 -1.35 13.49 1.93
C LEU A 138 -2.52 12.55 2.27
N ALA A 139 -3.17 12.71 3.44
CA ALA A 139 -4.35 11.96 3.84
C ALA A 139 -5.64 12.42 3.14
N MET A 140 -5.65 13.62 2.52
CA MET A 140 -6.83 14.15 1.85
C MET A 140 -7.34 13.24 0.71
N PRO A 141 -8.66 13.14 0.50
CA PRO A 141 -9.26 12.20 -0.44
C PRO A 141 -8.68 12.22 -1.86
N GLU A 142 -8.42 13.40 -2.43
CA GLU A 142 -7.89 13.55 -3.78
C GLU A 142 -6.44 13.06 -3.91
N TYR A 143 -5.63 13.17 -2.85
CA TYR A 143 -4.26 12.66 -2.85
C TYR A 143 -4.24 11.17 -2.59
N ARG A 144 -5.10 10.65 -1.69
CA ARG A 144 -5.17 9.21 -1.39
C ARG A 144 -5.72 8.41 -2.57
N ARG A 145 -6.83 8.84 -3.16
CA ARG A 145 -7.56 8.10 -4.21
C ARG A 145 -6.65 7.73 -5.38
N ARG A 146 -5.87 8.69 -5.89
CA ARG A 146 -4.97 8.50 -7.05
C ARG A 146 -3.77 7.57 -6.80
N ARG A 147 -3.41 7.30 -5.53
CA ARG A 147 -2.16 6.58 -5.18
C ARG A 147 -2.10 5.19 -5.77
N LEU A 148 -3.23 4.47 -5.81
CA LEU A 148 -3.25 3.11 -6.33
C LEU A 148 -2.82 3.07 -7.80
N ARG A 149 -3.31 4.00 -8.62
CA ARG A 149 -2.88 4.10 -10.03
C ARG A 149 -1.40 4.46 -10.15
N GLN A 150 -0.90 5.37 -9.30
CA GLN A 150 0.51 5.72 -9.27
C GLN A 150 1.40 4.52 -8.90
N LEU A 151 0.99 3.73 -7.91
CA LEU A 151 1.69 2.50 -7.51
C LEU A 151 1.71 1.46 -8.63
N LEU A 152 0.59 1.26 -9.31
CA LEU A 152 0.50 0.34 -10.45
C LEU A 152 1.44 0.73 -11.62
N ALA A 153 1.76 2.02 -11.76
CA ALA A 153 2.66 2.49 -12.80
C ALA A 153 4.15 2.30 -12.47
N ILE A 154 4.51 2.21 -11.19
CA ILE A 154 5.92 2.22 -10.73
C ILE A 154 6.36 0.95 -10.01
N SER A 155 5.41 0.19 -9.47
CA SER A 155 5.67 -1.02 -8.70
C SER A 155 5.46 -2.26 -9.56
N PRO A 156 6.40 -3.23 -9.61
CA PRO A 156 6.11 -4.57 -10.13
C PRO A 156 4.87 -5.19 -9.49
N THR A 157 4.74 -5.09 -8.16
CA THR A 157 3.64 -5.66 -7.39
C THR A 157 3.20 -4.69 -6.31
N VAL A 158 1.91 -4.39 -6.25
CA VAL A 158 1.28 -3.60 -5.18
C VAL A 158 0.80 -4.57 -4.10
N LYS A 159 1.38 -4.45 -2.91
CA LYS A 159 1.14 -5.36 -1.79
C LYS A 159 0.14 -4.76 -0.84
N VAL A 160 -0.98 -5.45 -0.64
CA VAL A 160 -2.10 -4.92 0.11
C VAL A 160 -2.40 -5.86 1.26
N ILE A 161 -2.48 -5.34 2.48
CA ILE A 161 -2.85 -6.13 3.66
C ILE A 161 -4.21 -5.71 4.19
N GLU A 162 -4.94 -6.65 4.75
CA GLU A 162 -6.24 -6.39 5.36
C GLU A 162 -6.16 -5.39 6.51
N ALA A 163 -7.16 -4.52 6.62
CA ALA A 163 -7.40 -3.65 7.77
C ALA A 163 -8.90 -3.57 8.05
N HIS A 164 -9.29 -3.74 9.32
CA HIS A 164 -10.68 -3.74 9.79
C HIS A 164 -10.95 -2.71 10.89
N ASP A 165 -9.92 -2.02 11.36
CA ASP A 165 -9.99 -0.93 12.33
C ASP A 165 -8.77 0.02 12.19
N GLY A 166 -8.75 1.12 12.94
CA GLY A 166 -7.63 2.06 12.94
C GLY A 166 -6.30 1.43 13.39
N LEU A 167 -6.32 0.42 14.28
CA LEU A 167 -5.11 -0.23 14.78
C LEU A 167 -4.42 -1.07 13.69
N THR A 168 -5.20 -1.88 12.98
CA THR A 168 -4.73 -2.64 11.81
C THR A 168 -4.34 -1.72 10.67
N GLY A 169 -5.04 -0.59 10.50
CA GLY A 169 -4.60 0.51 9.65
C GLY A 169 -3.19 1.02 10.00
N LEU A 170 -2.92 1.31 11.28
CA LEU A 170 -1.59 1.74 11.74
C LEU A 170 -0.51 0.68 11.49
N ILE A 171 -0.82 -0.61 11.67
CA ILE A 171 0.10 -1.71 11.34
C ILE A 171 0.44 -1.69 9.85
N ALA A 172 -0.58 -1.62 8.99
CA ALA A 172 -0.40 -1.57 7.54
C ALA A 172 0.37 -0.32 7.10
N GLU A 173 0.15 0.83 7.76
CA GLU A 173 0.84 2.10 7.48
C GLU A 173 2.32 2.05 7.89
N LYS A 174 2.61 1.60 9.12
CA LYS A 174 3.93 1.80 9.76
C LYS A 174 4.90 0.62 9.62
N THR A 175 4.44 -0.55 9.16
CA THR A 175 5.30 -1.72 9.04
C THR A 175 6.27 -1.58 7.86
N VAL A 176 7.56 -1.46 8.17
CA VAL A 176 8.67 -1.41 7.23
C VAL A 176 9.74 -2.39 7.71
N VAL A 177 10.30 -3.19 6.80
CA VAL A 177 11.37 -4.15 7.08
C VAL A 177 12.53 -3.95 6.12
N ASP A 178 13.72 -4.37 6.53
CA ASP A 178 14.86 -4.53 5.62
C ASP A 178 14.79 -5.92 4.96
N HIS A 179 14.89 -5.94 3.63
CA HIS A 179 15.00 -7.13 2.82
C HIS A 179 16.16 -6.97 1.83
N ASN A 180 17.29 -7.63 2.10
CA ASN A 180 18.50 -7.62 1.27
C ASN A 180 19.05 -6.21 0.98
N GLY A 181 19.07 -5.32 1.99
CA GLY A 181 19.59 -3.97 1.85
C GLY A 181 18.59 -2.97 1.24
N ARG A 182 17.32 -3.39 1.10
CA ARG A 182 16.24 -2.56 0.58
C ARG A 182 15.09 -2.50 1.59
N LEU A 183 14.41 -1.35 1.62
CA LEU A 183 13.21 -1.19 2.44
C LEU A 183 12.04 -1.88 1.78
N ASP A 184 11.25 -2.58 2.58
CA ASP A 184 10.05 -3.23 2.13
C ASP A 184 8.85 -3.00 3.07
N GLN A 185 7.67 -2.81 2.49
CA GLN A 185 6.46 -2.42 3.22
C GLN A 185 5.18 -2.80 2.47
N PHE A 186 4.02 -2.71 3.13
CA PHE A 186 2.73 -2.77 2.44
C PHE A 186 2.46 -1.47 1.68
N ASP A 187 1.92 -1.56 0.47
CA ASP A 187 1.63 -0.42 -0.40
C ASP A 187 0.19 0.09 -0.25
N GLY A 188 -0.71 -0.73 0.30
CA GLY A 188 -2.14 -0.40 0.43
C GLY A 188 -2.87 -1.24 1.47
N MET A 189 -4.15 -0.93 1.68
CA MET A 189 -5.03 -1.60 2.64
C MET A 189 -6.24 -2.23 1.95
N TRP A 190 -6.64 -3.40 2.44
CA TRP A 190 -7.82 -4.13 1.99
C TRP A 190 -8.89 -4.12 3.08
N VAL A 191 -10.02 -3.49 2.82
CA VAL A 191 -11.17 -3.50 3.74
C VAL A 191 -12.05 -4.69 3.38
N SER A 192 -11.83 -5.77 4.10
CA SER A 192 -12.39 -7.10 3.87
C SER A 192 -13.81 -7.23 4.44
N SER A 193 -14.77 -7.71 3.66
CA SER A 193 -16.12 -8.02 4.18
C SER A 193 -16.07 -9.12 5.25
N LEU A 194 -15.13 -10.07 5.11
CA LEU A 194 -14.91 -11.15 6.08
C LEU A 194 -14.37 -10.60 7.40
N CYS A 195 -13.40 -9.70 7.37
CA CYS A 195 -12.84 -9.14 8.61
C CYS A 195 -13.88 -8.23 9.29
N ASP A 196 -14.55 -7.35 8.54
CA ASP A 196 -15.63 -6.47 9.05
C ASP A 196 -16.72 -7.27 9.78
N SER A 197 -17.17 -8.36 9.18
CA SER A 197 -18.21 -9.22 9.76
C SER A 197 -17.69 -10.01 10.96
N THR A 198 -16.48 -10.58 10.87
CA THR A 198 -15.87 -11.38 11.94
C THR A 198 -15.61 -10.56 13.20
N GLU A 199 -15.06 -9.35 13.07
CA GLU A 199 -14.84 -8.41 14.17
C GLU A 199 -16.15 -8.11 14.93
N ARG A 200 -17.26 -8.05 14.20
CA ARG A 200 -18.60 -7.82 14.74
C ARG A 200 -19.30 -9.09 15.23
N GLY A 201 -18.64 -10.24 15.21
CA GLY A 201 -19.22 -11.54 15.58
C GLY A 201 -20.35 -11.99 14.64
N LYS A 202 -20.34 -11.53 13.39
CA LYS A 202 -21.36 -11.79 12.37
C LYS A 202 -20.79 -12.67 11.23
N PRO A 203 -21.63 -13.45 10.53
CA PRO A 203 -21.21 -14.18 9.35
C PRO A 203 -21.01 -13.26 8.13
N ASP A 204 -20.06 -13.61 7.26
CA ASP A 204 -19.78 -12.92 5.99
C ASP A 204 -20.78 -13.34 4.89
N ILE A 205 -21.97 -12.74 4.97
CA ILE A 205 -23.11 -13.01 4.07
C ILE A 205 -23.78 -11.71 3.60
N GLU A 206 -23.01 -10.62 3.43
CA GLU A 206 -23.53 -9.26 3.17
C GLU A 206 -24.46 -8.73 4.29
N LEU A 207 -24.32 -9.23 5.52
CA LEU A 207 -25.15 -8.82 6.66
C LEU A 207 -24.77 -7.44 7.21
N VAL A 208 -23.50 -7.07 7.09
CA VAL A 208 -23.00 -5.76 7.55
C VAL A 208 -23.35 -4.73 6.49
N ASP A 209 -24.23 -3.78 6.84
CA ASP A 209 -24.68 -2.76 5.91
C ASP A 209 -23.56 -1.79 5.54
N MET A 210 -23.69 -1.17 4.36
CA MET A 210 -22.68 -0.24 3.84
C MET A 210 -22.35 0.88 4.83
N SER A 211 -23.31 1.42 5.60
CA SER A 211 -23.03 2.50 6.56
C SER A 211 -22.07 2.08 7.67
N ALA A 212 -22.12 0.82 8.11
CA ALA A 212 -21.16 0.28 9.07
C ALA A 212 -19.76 0.10 8.45
N ARG A 213 -19.69 -0.27 7.18
CA ARG A 213 -18.44 -0.44 6.44
C ARG A 213 -17.78 0.91 6.13
N LEU A 214 -18.58 1.93 5.81
CA LEU A 214 -18.11 3.30 5.64
C LEU A 214 -17.51 3.85 6.95
N ARG A 215 -18.05 3.51 8.12
CA ARG A 215 -17.43 3.89 9.41
C ARG A 215 -16.06 3.24 9.60
N THR A 216 -15.92 1.93 9.32
CA THR A 216 -14.60 1.28 9.37
C THR A 216 -13.60 1.95 8.43
N ILE A 217 -14.03 2.32 7.22
CA ILE A 217 -13.18 3.07 6.30
C ILE A 217 -12.76 4.41 6.91
N ASP A 218 -13.69 5.16 7.51
CA ASP A 218 -13.41 6.45 8.15
C ASP A 218 -12.38 6.30 9.28
N ASP A 219 -12.55 5.31 10.16
CA ASP A 219 -11.63 5.00 11.28
C ASP A 219 -10.21 4.67 10.76
N ILE A 220 -10.09 3.91 9.66
CA ILE A 220 -8.79 3.61 9.03
C ILE A 220 -8.21 4.88 8.39
N MET A 221 -9.05 5.67 7.73
CA MET A 221 -8.63 6.88 7.00
C MET A 221 -8.10 7.97 7.91
N GLU A 222 -8.56 8.06 9.17
CA GLU A 222 -8.11 9.04 10.16
C GLU A 222 -6.63 8.88 10.52
N VAL A 223 -6.11 7.65 10.50
CA VAL A 223 -4.77 7.35 11.04
C VAL A 223 -3.74 6.93 9.97
N THR A 224 -4.15 6.84 8.70
CA THR A 224 -3.34 6.29 7.61
C THR A 224 -3.21 7.24 6.43
N THR A 225 -2.35 6.94 5.47
CA THR A 225 -2.30 7.68 4.20
C THR A 225 -2.33 6.78 2.96
N LYS A 226 -2.00 5.49 3.11
CA LYS A 226 -1.97 4.51 2.00
C LYS A 226 -3.34 4.37 1.30
N PRO A 227 -3.36 3.97 0.02
CA PRO A 227 -4.59 3.70 -0.71
C PRO A 227 -5.40 2.58 -0.06
N ILE A 228 -6.73 2.71 -0.16
CA ILE A 228 -7.69 1.73 0.36
C ILE A 228 -8.42 1.07 -0.81
N ILE A 229 -8.46 -0.26 -0.78
CA ILE A 229 -9.24 -1.12 -1.68
C ILE A 229 -10.36 -1.75 -0.85
N LEU A 230 -11.61 -1.54 -1.26
CA LEU A 230 -12.79 -2.07 -0.57
C LEU A 230 -13.28 -3.38 -1.23
N ASP A 231 -13.58 -4.39 -0.43
CA ASP A 231 -14.42 -5.52 -0.88
C ASP A 231 -15.84 -5.02 -1.11
N GLY A 232 -16.30 -4.88 -2.34
CA GLY A 232 -17.63 -4.41 -2.67
C GLY A 232 -18.71 -5.49 -2.63
N ASP A 233 -18.39 -6.72 -2.21
CA ASP A 233 -19.27 -7.88 -2.32
C ASP A 233 -19.81 -8.02 -3.76
N THR A 234 -21.10 -8.29 -3.96
CA THR A 234 -21.72 -8.27 -5.31
C THR A 234 -22.01 -6.86 -5.86
N GLY A 235 -21.70 -5.81 -5.10
CA GLY A 235 -22.12 -4.44 -5.35
C GLY A 235 -23.60 -4.16 -5.05
N GLY A 236 -24.38 -5.18 -4.63
CA GLY A 236 -25.81 -5.06 -4.37
C GLY A 236 -26.65 -4.72 -5.60
N LEU A 237 -27.74 -3.98 -5.41
CA LEU A 237 -28.57 -3.46 -6.51
C LEU A 237 -27.79 -2.40 -7.30
N THR A 238 -27.87 -2.43 -8.63
CA THR A 238 -27.17 -1.48 -9.50
C THR A 238 -27.55 -0.03 -9.17
N GLU A 239 -28.81 0.22 -8.83
CA GLU A 239 -29.34 1.52 -8.42
C GLU A 239 -28.69 2.02 -7.13
N HIS A 240 -28.28 1.14 -6.22
CA HIS A 240 -27.56 1.51 -5.01
C HIS A 240 -26.05 1.64 -5.28
N PHE A 241 -25.51 0.73 -6.09
CA PHE A 241 -24.09 0.69 -6.43
C PHE A 241 -23.60 2.02 -6.99
N VAL A 242 -24.37 2.66 -7.88
CA VAL A 242 -23.99 3.97 -8.46
C VAL A 242 -23.88 5.09 -7.43
N TYR A 243 -24.69 5.09 -6.36
CA TYR A 243 -24.52 6.06 -5.27
C TYR A 243 -23.35 5.68 -4.37
N ASN A 244 -23.14 4.39 -4.12
CA ASN A 244 -21.99 3.90 -3.34
C ASN A 244 -20.66 4.28 -4.01
N VAL A 245 -20.55 4.14 -5.34
CA VAL A 245 -19.35 4.59 -6.10
C VAL A 245 -19.04 6.05 -5.80
N ARG A 246 -20.03 6.94 -5.90
CA ARG A 246 -19.83 8.37 -5.61
C ARG A 246 -19.44 8.64 -4.15
N THR A 247 -20.01 7.90 -3.21
CA THR A 247 -19.69 8.04 -1.78
C THR A 247 -18.25 7.60 -1.51
N LEU A 248 -17.87 6.41 -1.97
CA LEU A 248 -16.52 5.85 -1.81
C LEU A 248 -15.46 6.76 -2.45
N GLU A 249 -15.74 7.24 -3.66
CA GLU A 249 -14.86 8.17 -4.37
C GLU A 249 -14.68 9.48 -3.62
N ARG A 250 -15.74 10.05 -3.05
CA ARG A 250 -15.68 11.29 -2.25
C ARG A 250 -14.92 11.11 -0.94
N MET A 251 -15.02 9.93 -0.31
CA MET A 251 -14.25 9.62 0.90
C MET A 251 -12.76 9.45 0.61
N GLY A 252 -12.38 9.13 -0.63
CA GLY A 252 -10.98 8.93 -1.01
C GLY A 252 -10.55 7.46 -1.03
N VAL A 253 -11.51 6.53 -1.07
CA VAL A 253 -11.24 5.12 -1.37
C VAL A 253 -10.65 5.04 -2.78
N SER A 254 -9.61 4.23 -2.98
CA SER A 254 -8.92 4.15 -4.27
C SER A 254 -9.59 3.18 -5.24
N ALA A 255 -10.12 2.07 -4.71
CA ALA A 255 -10.80 1.07 -5.53
C ALA A 255 -11.92 0.36 -4.77
N VAL A 256 -12.91 -0.11 -5.52
CA VAL A 256 -13.88 -1.11 -5.06
C VAL A 256 -13.79 -2.36 -5.94
N ILE A 257 -13.76 -3.53 -5.31
CA ILE A 257 -13.77 -4.82 -6.01
C ILE A 257 -15.16 -5.44 -5.87
N ILE A 258 -15.90 -5.63 -6.98
CA ILE A 258 -17.21 -6.31 -6.94
C ILE A 258 -17.13 -7.69 -7.59
N GLU A 259 -17.86 -8.67 -7.09
CA GLU A 259 -17.86 -10.06 -7.56
C GLU A 259 -19.09 -10.44 -8.37
N ASP A 260 -18.93 -11.32 -9.36
CA ASP A 260 -19.97 -11.71 -10.31
C ASP A 260 -20.92 -12.82 -9.82
N LYS A 261 -21.13 -12.92 -8.50
CA LYS A 261 -22.06 -13.88 -7.89
C LYS A 261 -23.52 -13.41 -7.90
N THR A 262 -24.41 -14.39 -7.81
CA THR A 262 -25.85 -14.21 -7.55
C THR A 262 -26.33 -15.17 -6.45
N GLY A 263 -27.42 -14.80 -5.79
CA GLY A 263 -27.96 -15.52 -4.64
C GLY A 263 -27.44 -14.97 -3.31
N LEU A 264 -27.79 -15.65 -2.20
CA LEU A 264 -27.27 -15.28 -0.88
C LEU A 264 -25.75 -15.48 -0.85
N LYS A 265 -25.00 -14.39 -0.64
CA LYS A 265 -23.54 -14.47 -0.51
C LYS A 265 -23.18 -15.43 0.62
N LYS A 266 -22.26 -16.35 0.33
CA LYS A 266 -21.45 -17.06 1.33
C LYS A 266 -19.99 -16.94 0.92
N ASN A 267 -19.12 -16.77 1.91
CA ASN A 267 -17.69 -16.63 1.71
C ASN A 267 -17.08 -17.78 0.87
N SER A 268 -16.23 -17.45 -0.10
CA SER A 268 -15.63 -18.38 -1.08
C SER A 268 -14.78 -19.50 -0.46
N LEU A 269 -14.40 -19.37 0.82
CA LEU A 269 -13.63 -20.36 1.56
C LEU A 269 -14.50 -21.48 2.17
N PHE A 270 -15.81 -21.25 2.34
CA PHE A 270 -16.75 -22.29 2.79
C PHE A 270 -17.29 -23.03 1.56
N GLY A 271 -17.18 -24.36 1.55
CA GLY A 271 -17.48 -25.21 0.39
C GLY A 271 -18.91 -25.08 -0.20
N THR A 272 -19.19 -25.87 -1.25
CA THR A 272 -20.39 -25.79 -2.11
C THR A 272 -21.70 -26.27 -1.46
N GLU A 273 -21.85 -26.16 -0.14
CA GLU A 273 -23.02 -26.66 0.60
C GLU A 273 -24.33 -25.92 0.26
N VAL A 274 -24.24 -24.75 -0.38
CA VAL A 274 -25.38 -24.02 -0.98
C VAL A 274 -25.02 -23.73 -2.44
N LYS A 275 -25.95 -24.01 -3.38
CA LYS A 275 -25.75 -23.71 -4.80
C LYS A 275 -25.59 -22.20 -5.00
N GLN A 276 -24.36 -21.77 -5.25
CA GLN A 276 -24.05 -20.43 -5.73
C GLN A 276 -24.03 -20.44 -7.26
N THR A 277 -24.44 -19.33 -7.86
CA THR A 277 -24.45 -19.12 -9.31
C THR A 277 -23.77 -17.80 -9.66
N GLN A 278 -23.33 -17.66 -10.90
CA GLN A 278 -22.84 -16.37 -11.41
C GLN A 278 -23.96 -15.58 -12.05
N ALA A 279 -23.84 -14.26 -12.02
CA ALA A 279 -24.66 -13.39 -12.82
C ALA A 279 -24.46 -13.69 -14.31
N PRO A 280 -25.49 -13.50 -15.14
CA PRO A 280 -25.30 -13.33 -16.58
C PRO A 280 -24.22 -12.28 -16.85
N ILE A 281 -23.39 -12.53 -17.87
CA ILE A 281 -22.25 -11.66 -18.18
C ILE A 281 -22.75 -10.24 -18.47
N GLU A 282 -23.85 -10.14 -19.21
CA GLU A 282 -24.48 -8.90 -19.63
C GLU A 282 -24.94 -8.06 -18.44
N ASP A 283 -25.55 -8.69 -17.43
CA ASP A 283 -26.04 -8.01 -16.23
C ASP A 283 -24.88 -7.43 -15.40
N PHE A 284 -23.80 -8.20 -15.25
CA PHE A 284 -22.62 -7.74 -14.52
C PHE A 284 -21.85 -6.66 -15.27
N CYS A 285 -21.74 -6.78 -16.60
CA CYS A 285 -21.20 -5.74 -17.48
C CYS A 285 -22.00 -4.43 -17.36
N ALA A 286 -23.34 -4.52 -17.34
CA ALA A 286 -24.22 -3.37 -17.19
C ALA A 286 -24.01 -2.67 -15.83
N LYS A 287 -23.82 -3.44 -14.75
CA LYS A 287 -23.50 -2.90 -13.42
C LYS A 287 -22.15 -2.18 -13.40
N ILE A 288 -21.10 -2.80 -13.95
CA ILE A 288 -19.76 -2.17 -14.08
C ILE A 288 -19.88 -0.86 -14.86
N SER A 289 -20.49 -0.90 -16.04
CA SER A 289 -20.69 0.27 -16.91
C SER A 289 -21.46 1.39 -16.21
N ALA A 290 -22.50 1.04 -15.44
CA ALA A 290 -23.28 1.99 -14.66
C ALA A 290 -22.43 2.66 -13.56
N GLY A 291 -21.61 1.88 -12.84
CA GLY A 291 -20.66 2.41 -11.86
C GLY A 291 -19.61 3.33 -12.49
N LYS A 292 -19.00 2.91 -13.61
CA LYS A 292 -18.01 3.71 -14.34
C LYS A 292 -18.60 5.05 -14.82
N LYS A 293 -19.84 5.05 -15.31
CA LYS A 293 -20.52 6.26 -15.81
C LYS A 293 -20.73 7.34 -14.74
N VAL A 294 -20.80 6.98 -13.46
CA VAL A 294 -21.13 7.94 -12.39
C VAL A 294 -19.93 8.45 -11.61
N GLN A 295 -18.72 7.96 -11.93
CA GLN A 295 -17.46 8.43 -11.36
C GLN A 295 -17.26 9.92 -11.64
N LEU A 296 -16.63 10.61 -10.70
CA LEU A 296 -16.33 12.03 -10.77
C LEU A 296 -14.91 12.29 -11.29
N THR A 297 -14.02 11.30 -11.14
CA THR A 297 -12.60 11.36 -11.49
C THR A 297 -12.14 10.07 -12.14
N ASP A 298 -11.05 10.15 -12.90
CA ASP A 298 -10.40 8.96 -13.47
C ASP A 298 -9.61 8.17 -12.43
N ASP A 299 -9.42 8.70 -11.22
CA ASP A 299 -8.58 8.09 -10.17
C ASP A 299 -9.22 6.86 -9.52
N PHE A 300 -10.55 6.89 -9.29
CA PHE A 300 -11.26 5.77 -8.65
C PHE A 300 -11.27 4.54 -9.59
N MET A 301 -11.05 3.35 -9.02
CA MET A 301 -11.05 2.10 -9.78
C MET A 301 -12.23 1.20 -9.41
N ILE A 302 -12.85 0.60 -10.41
CA ILE A 302 -13.81 -0.51 -10.24
C ILE A 302 -13.14 -1.77 -10.78
N ILE A 303 -12.89 -2.74 -9.92
CA ILE A 303 -12.22 -4.00 -10.25
C ILE A 303 -13.26 -5.12 -10.24
N ALA A 304 -13.28 -5.95 -11.28
CA ALA A 304 -14.22 -7.05 -11.41
C ALA A 304 -13.59 -8.35 -10.89
N ARG A 305 -14.18 -8.91 -9.84
CA ARG A 305 -13.81 -10.22 -9.29
C ARG A 305 -14.61 -11.34 -9.95
N ILE A 306 -13.87 -12.30 -10.50
CA ILE A 306 -14.40 -13.43 -11.26
C ILE A 306 -14.40 -14.67 -10.37
N GLU A 307 -15.57 -15.28 -10.20
CA GLU A 307 -15.75 -16.45 -9.33
C GLU A 307 -15.83 -17.78 -10.10
N SER A 308 -15.55 -17.78 -11.41
CA SER A 308 -15.63 -18.96 -12.27
C SER A 308 -14.79 -20.15 -11.79
N LEU A 309 -13.56 -19.92 -11.29
CA LEU A 309 -12.70 -20.99 -10.78
C LEU A 309 -13.17 -21.49 -9.41
N ILE A 310 -13.66 -20.59 -8.54
CA ILE A 310 -14.28 -20.95 -7.25
C ILE A 310 -15.50 -21.86 -7.46
N LEU A 311 -16.29 -21.59 -8.51
CA LEU A 311 -17.51 -22.30 -8.86
C LEU A 311 -17.30 -23.43 -9.87
N GLU A 312 -16.04 -23.79 -10.17
CA GLU A 312 -15.67 -24.92 -11.05
C GLU A 312 -16.28 -24.84 -12.45
N ARG A 313 -16.43 -23.62 -12.99
CA ARG A 313 -16.98 -23.34 -14.33
C ARG A 313 -15.95 -23.48 -15.44
N GLY A 314 -14.66 -23.51 -15.08
CA GLY A 314 -13.53 -23.73 -15.98
C GLY A 314 -12.83 -22.46 -16.44
N MET A 315 -11.65 -22.65 -17.05
CA MET A 315 -10.75 -21.57 -17.49
C MET A 315 -11.35 -20.69 -18.59
N GLU A 316 -12.02 -21.30 -19.58
CA GLU A 316 -12.62 -20.55 -20.69
C GLU A 316 -13.74 -19.60 -20.23
N ASP A 317 -14.55 -20.03 -19.25
CA ASP A 317 -15.59 -19.18 -18.67
C ASP A 317 -14.96 -17.99 -17.92
N ALA A 318 -13.89 -18.24 -17.15
CA ALA A 318 -13.15 -17.19 -16.45
C ALA A 318 -12.56 -16.16 -17.41
N LEU A 319 -11.89 -16.59 -18.49
CA LEU A 319 -11.30 -15.70 -19.50
C LEU A 319 -12.37 -14.92 -20.27
N THR A 320 -13.47 -15.58 -20.65
CA THR A 320 -14.60 -14.93 -21.36
C THR A 320 -15.17 -13.79 -20.51
N ARG A 321 -15.38 -14.03 -19.21
CA ARG A 321 -15.82 -13.01 -18.25
C ARG A 321 -14.81 -11.90 -18.08
N ALA A 322 -13.52 -12.22 -17.97
CA ALA A 322 -12.45 -11.24 -17.81
C ALA A 322 -12.45 -10.21 -18.95
N PHE A 323 -12.50 -10.68 -20.20
CA PHE A 323 -12.55 -9.77 -21.35
C PHE A 323 -13.86 -8.99 -21.42
N ALA A 324 -15.01 -9.63 -21.15
CA ALA A 324 -16.29 -8.93 -21.14
C ALA A 324 -16.34 -7.82 -20.06
N PHE A 325 -15.84 -8.09 -18.86
CA PHE A 325 -15.85 -7.13 -17.75
C PHE A 325 -14.88 -5.98 -17.99
N LYS A 326 -13.70 -6.28 -18.57
CA LYS A 326 -12.76 -5.26 -19.06
C LYS A 326 -13.42 -4.38 -20.12
N ASP A 327 -14.07 -4.96 -21.14
CA ASP A 327 -14.71 -4.21 -22.22
C ASP A 327 -15.90 -3.38 -21.72
N ALA A 328 -16.55 -3.80 -20.63
CA ALA A 328 -17.56 -3.02 -19.91
C ALA A 328 -16.98 -1.86 -19.07
N GLY A 329 -15.65 -1.74 -18.99
CA GLY A 329 -14.93 -0.63 -18.35
C GLY A 329 -14.31 -0.96 -16.99
N ALA A 330 -14.22 -2.23 -16.57
CA ALA A 330 -13.50 -2.57 -15.35
C ALA A 330 -12.03 -2.13 -15.44
N ASP A 331 -11.53 -1.46 -14.40
CA ASP A 331 -10.15 -0.96 -14.32
C ASP A 331 -9.14 -2.06 -13.98
N GLY A 332 -9.61 -3.25 -13.64
CA GLY A 332 -8.79 -4.39 -13.28
C GLY A 332 -9.64 -5.65 -13.14
N ILE A 333 -8.97 -6.80 -13.20
CA ILE A 333 -9.59 -8.12 -13.04
C ILE A 333 -9.01 -8.79 -11.80
N MET A 334 -9.87 -9.22 -10.89
CA MET A 334 -9.49 -10.10 -9.81
C MET A 334 -9.89 -11.54 -10.16
N ILE A 335 -8.91 -12.43 -10.19
CA ILE A 335 -9.14 -13.87 -10.33
C ILE A 335 -8.90 -14.57 -9.00
N HIS A 336 -9.80 -15.47 -8.62
CA HIS A 336 -9.74 -16.13 -7.33
C HIS A 336 -9.81 -17.65 -7.44
N SER A 337 -9.08 -18.33 -6.55
CA SER A 337 -9.05 -19.78 -6.42
C SER A 337 -9.02 -20.16 -4.94
N ARG A 338 -9.62 -21.32 -4.64
CA ARG A 338 -9.57 -21.96 -3.32
C ARG A 338 -8.56 -23.12 -3.27
N LYS A 339 -7.89 -23.45 -4.38
CA LYS A 339 -6.88 -24.50 -4.43
C LYS A 339 -5.61 -24.06 -3.69
N LYS A 340 -4.87 -25.04 -3.17
CA LYS A 340 -3.56 -24.81 -2.55
C LYS A 340 -2.45 -24.59 -3.57
N ASP A 341 -2.61 -25.21 -4.74
CA ASP A 341 -1.69 -25.06 -5.85
C ASP A 341 -2.07 -23.80 -6.67
N PRO A 342 -1.12 -22.86 -6.89
CA PRO A 342 -1.37 -21.66 -7.68
C PRO A 342 -1.45 -21.90 -9.19
N ALA A 343 -1.20 -23.11 -9.70
CA ALA A 343 -1.10 -23.39 -11.13
C ALA A 343 -2.28 -22.87 -11.98
N GLU A 344 -3.53 -22.97 -11.50
CA GLU A 344 -4.67 -22.46 -12.26
C GLU A 344 -4.77 -20.92 -12.26
N ILE A 345 -4.21 -20.26 -11.24
CA ILE A 345 -4.08 -18.80 -11.24
C ILE A 345 -3.02 -18.38 -12.26
N TYR A 346 -1.88 -19.06 -12.27
CA TYR A 346 -0.81 -18.81 -13.25
C TYR A 346 -1.31 -18.99 -14.69
N GLU A 347 -1.98 -20.12 -14.97
CA GLU A 347 -2.56 -20.37 -16.30
C GLU A 347 -3.53 -19.26 -16.73
N PHE A 348 -4.42 -18.82 -15.83
CA PHE A 348 -5.34 -17.72 -16.13
C PHE A 348 -4.56 -16.43 -16.48
N CYS A 349 -3.58 -16.08 -15.65
CA CYS A 349 -2.84 -14.82 -15.80
C CYS A 349 -2.02 -14.81 -17.09
N ASP A 350 -1.30 -15.89 -17.39
CA ASP A 350 -0.50 -16.03 -18.61
C ASP A 350 -1.38 -15.90 -19.87
N ARG A 351 -2.51 -16.63 -19.90
CA ARG A 351 -3.45 -16.59 -21.03
C ARG A 351 -4.18 -15.26 -21.17
N PHE A 352 -4.45 -14.56 -20.07
CA PHE A 352 -4.99 -13.21 -20.13
C PHE A 352 -3.95 -12.24 -20.70
N ARG A 353 -2.69 -12.36 -20.26
CA ARG A 353 -1.55 -11.53 -20.69
C ARG A 353 -1.17 -11.70 -22.16
N GLU A 354 -1.42 -12.87 -22.75
CA GLU A 354 -1.29 -13.08 -24.21
C GLU A 354 -2.14 -12.10 -25.05
N LYS A 355 -3.28 -11.64 -24.50
CA LYS A 355 -4.22 -10.75 -25.21
C LYS A 355 -4.28 -9.35 -24.61
N ASP A 356 -3.96 -9.20 -23.33
CA ASP A 356 -4.00 -7.93 -22.62
C ASP A 356 -2.80 -7.74 -21.67
N SER A 357 -1.89 -6.84 -22.03
CA SER A 357 -0.68 -6.55 -21.26
C SER A 357 -0.83 -5.37 -20.28
N VAL A 358 -2.00 -4.75 -20.18
CA VAL A 358 -2.16 -3.45 -19.50
C VAL A 358 -3.12 -3.52 -18.32
N THR A 359 -4.26 -4.20 -18.45
CA THR A 359 -5.28 -4.27 -17.41
C THR A 359 -4.71 -4.95 -16.16
N PRO A 360 -4.71 -4.28 -14.99
CA PRO A 360 -4.23 -4.84 -13.74
C PRO A 360 -4.91 -6.17 -13.37
N ILE A 361 -4.11 -7.16 -12.98
CA ILE A 361 -4.60 -8.41 -12.39
C ILE A 361 -4.40 -8.37 -10.87
N VAL A 362 -5.44 -8.76 -10.13
CA VAL A 362 -5.47 -8.85 -8.68
C VAL A 362 -5.64 -10.31 -8.25
N VAL A 363 -4.90 -10.73 -7.23
CA VAL A 363 -4.99 -12.07 -6.63
C VAL A 363 -5.03 -12.02 -5.11
N VAL A 364 -5.60 -13.06 -4.50
CA VAL A 364 -5.69 -13.24 -3.04
C VAL A 364 -5.10 -14.61 -2.68
N PRO A 365 -3.79 -14.72 -2.36
CA PRO A 365 -3.11 -15.99 -2.11
C PRO A 365 -3.37 -16.54 -0.70
N THR A 366 -4.61 -16.49 -0.20
CA THR A 366 -4.95 -17.07 1.11
C THR A 366 -4.79 -18.60 1.11
N SER A 367 -5.29 -19.28 0.06
CA SER A 367 -5.23 -20.74 -0.07
C SER A 367 -3.92 -21.23 -0.69
N PHE A 368 -3.40 -20.53 -1.68
CA PHE A 368 -2.13 -20.79 -2.36
C PHE A 368 -0.99 -19.92 -1.81
N ASN A 369 -0.89 -19.88 -0.48
CA ASN A 369 0.02 -19.01 0.28
C ASN A 369 1.51 -19.37 0.19
N SER A 370 1.87 -20.39 -0.59
CA SER A 370 3.26 -20.71 -0.90
C SER A 370 3.83 -19.86 -2.04
N ALA A 371 2.98 -19.27 -2.88
CA ALA A 371 3.41 -18.43 -3.99
C ALA A 371 4.00 -17.11 -3.49
N THR A 372 5.21 -16.78 -3.95
CA THR A 372 5.84 -15.49 -3.59
C THR A 372 5.33 -14.36 -4.48
N GLU A 373 5.50 -13.13 -4.03
CA GLU A 373 5.14 -11.94 -4.83
C GLU A 373 5.95 -11.84 -6.12
N GLU A 374 7.19 -12.32 -6.10
CA GLU A 374 8.08 -12.39 -7.27
C GLU A 374 7.57 -13.41 -8.30
N GLU A 375 7.16 -14.59 -7.84
CA GLU A 375 6.54 -15.62 -8.69
C GLU A 375 5.24 -15.09 -9.29
N LEU A 376 4.36 -14.49 -8.47
CA LEU A 376 3.11 -13.90 -8.94
C LEU A 376 3.36 -12.79 -9.98
N ALA A 377 4.33 -11.90 -9.72
CA ALA A 377 4.70 -10.84 -10.66
C ALA A 377 5.18 -11.39 -12.02
N SER A 378 5.91 -12.52 -12.01
CA SER A 378 6.42 -13.14 -13.24
C SER A 378 5.30 -13.63 -14.18
N HIS A 379 4.11 -13.91 -13.63
CA HIS A 379 2.89 -14.24 -14.37
C HIS A 379 2.01 -13.01 -14.70
N GLY A 380 2.53 -11.79 -14.50
CA GLY A 380 1.86 -10.54 -14.87
C GLY A 380 0.80 -10.06 -13.88
N ILE A 381 0.82 -10.56 -12.64
CA ILE A 381 -0.04 -10.09 -11.54
C ILE A 381 0.48 -8.74 -11.02
N ASN A 382 -0.44 -7.81 -10.74
CA ASN A 382 -0.08 -6.44 -10.34
C ASN A 382 -0.44 -6.13 -8.88
N ILE A 383 -1.50 -6.74 -8.33
CA ILE A 383 -1.92 -6.51 -6.94
C ILE A 383 -2.03 -7.84 -6.21
N VAL A 384 -1.38 -7.95 -5.06
CA VAL A 384 -1.46 -9.11 -4.16
C VAL A 384 -2.12 -8.68 -2.86
N ILE A 385 -3.25 -9.30 -2.53
CA ILE A 385 -4.04 -8.98 -1.33
C ILE A 385 -3.90 -10.07 -0.27
N TYR A 386 -3.31 -9.72 0.86
CA TYR A 386 -3.32 -10.50 2.11
C TYR A 386 -4.61 -10.22 2.89
N ALA A 387 -5.67 -10.95 2.54
CA ALA A 387 -7.06 -10.57 2.84
C ALA A 387 -7.59 -10.80 4.27
N ASN A 388 -6.92 -11.58 5.13
CA ASN A 388 -7.45 -11.94 6.47
C ASN A 388 -6.38 -12.36 7.50
N GLN A 389 -5.11 -12.05 7.25
CA GLN A 389 -4.00 -12.57 8.03
C GLN A 389 -3.93 -11.92 9.42
N LEU A 390 -4.22 -10.62 9.57
CA LEU A 390 -4.12 -9.93 10.86
C LEU A 390 -5.21 -10.42 11.83
N ILE A 391 -6.46 -10.50 11.39
CA ILE A 391 -7.55 -11.01 12.25
C ILE A 391 -7.33 -12.48 12.64
N ARG A 392 -6.79 -13.31 11.73
CA ARG A 392 -6.44 -14.71 12.01
C ARG A 392 -5.24 -14.85 12.95
N ALA A 393 -4.34 -13.87 12.99
CA ALA A 393 -3.24 -13.83 13.94
C ALA A 393 -3.69 -13.34 15.32
N ALA A 394 -4.61 -12.37 15.37
CA ALA A 394 -5.11 -11.78 16.61
C ALA A 394 -5.92 -12.79 17.43
N PHE A 395 -6.80 -13.57 16.79
CA PHE A 395 -7.73 -14.45 17.51
C PHE A 395 -7.04 -15.51 18.39
N PRO A 396 -6.04 -16.29 17.91
CA PRO A 396 -5.32 -17.23 18.76
C PRO A 396 -4.62 -16.56 19.94
N ALA A 397 -4.00 -15.39 19.74
CA ALA A 397 -3.31 -14.65 20.80
C ALA A 397 -4.29 -14.22 21.89
N MET A 398 -5.41 -13.58 21.52
CA MET A 398 -6.46 -13.18 22.47
C MET A 398 -7.02 -14.39 23.23
N GLN A 399 -7.25 -15.50 22.52
CA GLN A 399 -7.78 -16.73 23.12
C GLN A 399 -6.78 -17.34 24.11
N GLU A 400 -5.48 -17.35 23.80
CA GLU A 400 -4.47 -17.89 24.70
C GLU A 400 -4.28 -17.02 25.94
N THR A 401 -4.25 -15.69 25.80
CA THR A 401 -4.24 -14.76 26.94
C THR A 401 -5.44 -15.00 27.87
N ALA A 402 -6.65 -15.11 27.32
CA ALA A 402 -7.85 -15.38 28.11
C ALA A 402 -7.77 -16.73 28.84
N ARG A 403 -7.29 -17.78 28.18
CA ARG A 403 -7.07 -19.09 28.80
C ARG A 403 -6.01 -19.05 29.91
N GLY A 404 -4.91 -18.34 29.69
CA GLY A 404 -3.84 -18.17 30.67
C GLY A 404 -4.35 -17.54 31.96
N ILE A 405 -5.10 -16.45 31.83
CA ILE A 405 -5.71 -15.75 32.97
C ILE A 405 -6.69 -16.66 33.72
N LEU A 406 -7.54 -17.40 33.01
CA LEU A 406 -8.51 -18.31 33.65
C LEU A 406 -7.84 -19.47 34.38
N LYS A 407 -6.71 -20.00 33.87
CA LYS A 407 -5.95 -21.07 34.52
C LYS A 407 -5.18 -20.59 35.76
N ALA A 408 -4.61 -19.39 35.70
CA ALA A 408 -3.79 -18.83 36.77
C ALA A 408 -4.59 -18.02 37.81
N HIS A 409 -5.84 -17.65 37.47
CA HIS A 409 -6.68 -16.72 38.25
C HIS A 409 -6.03 -15.36 38.52
N ARG A 410 -5.08 -14.95 37.67
CA ARG A 410 -4.39 -13.65 37.66
C ARG A 410 -3.73 -13.43 36.28
N ALA A 411 -3.21 -12.23 36.03
CA ALA A 411 -2.60 -11.87 34.73
C ALA A 411 -1.07 -11.96 34.68
N LEU A 412 -0.38 -12.35 35.77
CA LEU A 412 1.08 -12.31 35.84
C LEU A 412 1.74 -13.19 34.77
N GLU A 413 1.20 -14.38 34.53
CA GLU A 413 1.74 -15.38 33.61
C GLU A 413 1.61 -14.98 32.14
N VAL A 414 0.71 -14.05 31.82
CA VAL A 414 0.52 -13.56 30.44
C VAL A 414 1.19 -12.22 30.20
N ASP A 415 1.61 -11.50 31.25
CA ASP A 415 2.14 -10.13 31.18
C ASP A 415 3.36 -10.02 30.24
N GLU A 416 4.22 -11.05 30.22
CA GLU A 416 5.40 -11.11 29.34
C GLU A 416 5.05 -11.18 27.83
N GLN A 417 3.82 -11.57 27.49
CA GLN A 417 3.34 -11.72 26.11
C GLN A 417 2.53 -10.49 25.65
N LEU A 418 2.21 -9.58 26.56
CA LEU A 418 1.42 -8.39 26.26
C LEU A 418 2.33 -7.25 25.82
N LEU A 419 1.79 -6.39 24.95
CA LEU A 419 2.44 -5.13 24.65
C LEU A 419 2.47 -4.27 25.92
N PRO A 420 3.62 -3.69 26.33
CA PRO A 420 3.68 -2.83 27.49
C PRO A 420 2.71 -1.65 27.36
N PHE A 421 2.06 -1.27 28.46
CA PHE A 421 1.05 -0.20 28.48
C PHE A 421 1.56 1.13 27.90
N LYS A 422 2.83 1.47 28.16
CA LYS A 422 3.45 2.68 27.63
C LYS A 422 3.57 2.67 26.11
N ASP A 423 3.73 1.49 25.52
CA ASP A 423 3.89 1.34 24.09
C ASP A 423 2.52 1.36 23.39
N ILE A 424 1.46 0.84 24.04
CA ILE A 424 0.07 1.00 23.57
C ILE A 424 -0.28 2.48 23.37
N ILE A 425 0.02 3.33 24.37
CA ILE A 425 -0.26 4.77 24.30
C ILE A 425 0.51 5.43 23.16
N ARG A 426 1.70 4.93 22.82
CA ARG A 426 2.58 5.47 21.78
C ARG A 426 2.29 4.95 20.38
N LEU A 427 1.35 4.01 20.21
CA LEU A 427 0.95 3.53 18.88
C LEU A 427 0.32 4.67 18.05
N ILE A 428 -0.43 5.53 18.72
CA ILE A 428 -1.12 6.69 18.14
C ILE A 428 -0.20 7.89 18.27
N ASP A 429 0.05 8.56 17.14
CA ASP A 429 0.87 9.76 17.13
C ASP A 429 0.09 10.91 17.79
N GLU A 430 0.77 11.72 18.62
CA GLU A 430 0.16 12.94 19.18
C GLU A 430 0.00 13.99 18.06
N LEU A 431 -1.19 14.61 17.96
CA LEU A 431 -1.52 15.61 16.94
C LEU A 431 -0.83 16.96 17.17
#